data_AF-A0A413I2G1-F1
#
_entry.id   AF-A0A413I2G1-F1
#
_cell.length_a   1.000
_cell.length_b   1.000
_cell.length_c   1.000
_cell.angle_alpha   90.00
_cell.angle_beta   90.00
_cell.angle_gamma   90.00
#
_symmetry.space_group_name_H-M   'P 1'
#
loop_
_entity.id
_entity.type
_entity.pdbx_description
1 polymer ?
#
loop_
_entity_poly.entity_id
_entity_poly.type
_entity_poly.pdbx_seq_one_letter_code
_entity_poly.pdbx_strand_id
1 'polypeptide(L)'
;MKLRKKCIGILMIFICLFGLTAYAAKDNSIKTDIPKEERLFRKNADGSFITVPVNFVEAKATCSHQALEPIGPGEIITYPGAATTSAYCYRTRRKQPARCVYCGKTGFTIYGPYETYPHIYSTTNYCNRCGYKKR
;
A
#
# COMPACT_ATOMS: atom_id res chain seq x y z
N MET A 1 26.93 59.96 -16.18
CA MET A 1 25.52 60.32 -16.47
C MET A 1 25.27 60.18 -17.97
N LYS A 2 24.59 59.10 -18.41
CA LYS A 2 23.68 59.07 -19.58
C LYS A 2 23.16 57.63 -19.80
N LEU A 3 21.98 57.38 -19.24
CA LEU A 3 20.96 56.48 -19.79
C LEU A 3 20.67 56.88 -21.26
N ARG A 4 20.52 55.92 -22.18
CA ARG A 4 19.43 55.75 -23.18
C ARG A 4 19.52 54.32 -23.74
N LYS A 5 18.66 53.36 -23.34
CA LYS A 5 17.32 52.99 -23.89
C LYS A 5 17.23 52.93 -25.43
N LYS A 6 17.06 51.70 -25.95
CA LYS A 6 16.13 51.22 -27.01
C LYS A 6 16.44 49.73 -27.25
N CYS A 7 15.62 48.79 -26.75
CA CYS A 7 14.44 48.17 -27.38
C CYS A 7 14.80 47.17 -28.51
N ILE A 8 14.00 46.10 -28.61
CA ILE A 8 14.15 44.85 -29.40
C ILE A 8 14.87 43.79 -28.56
N GLY A 9 14.27 42.71 -28.07
CA GLY A 9 13.03 42.03 -28.39
C GLY A 9 13.32 40.55 -28.15
N ILE A 10 12.44 39.86 -27.42
CA ILE A 10 12.13 38.42 -27.45
C ILE A 10 11.69 38.00 -26.04
N LEU A 11 10.37 37.92 -25.97
CA LEU A 11 9.56 37.16 -25.05
C LEU A 11 10.07 35.71 -24.95
N MET A 12 10.54 35.28 -23.79
CA MET A 12 10.59 33.87 -23.40
C MET A 12 10.18 33.75 -21.94
N ILE A 13 8.87 33.76 -21.75
CA ILE A 13 8.20 33.25 -20.55
C ILE A 13 8.42 31.73 -20.58
N PHE A 14 9.54 31.26 -20.02
CA PHE A 14 9.71 29.84 -19.72
C PHE A 14 9.09 29.59 -18.35
N ILE A 15 7.80 29.28 -18.41
CA ILE A 15 7.03 28.62 -17.37
C ILE A 15 7.73 27.29 -17.07
N CYS A 16 8.68 27.29 -16.13
CA CYS A 16 9.07 26.09 -15.41
C CYS A 16 8.09 25.89 -14.23
N LEU A 17 6.79 25.91 -14.53
CA LEU A 17 5.83 25.12 -13.80
C LEU A 17 6.03 23.68 -14.26
N PHE A 18 7.10 23.04 -13.78
CA PHE A 18 7.00 21.62 -13.49
C PHE A 18 6.05 21.52 -12.30
N GLY A 19 4.76 21.69 -12.60
CA GLY A 19 3.71 21.13 -11.79
C GLY A 19 4.02 19.65 -11.72
N LEU A 20 4.68 19.25 -10.64
CA LEU A 20 4.52 17.94 -10.05
C LEU A 20 3.05 17.86 -9.62
N THR A 21 2.16 17.78 -10.60
CA THR A 21 0.93 17.03 -10.44
C THR A 21 1.41 15.60 -10.29
N ALA A 22 1.74 15.24 -9.04
CA ALA A 22 1.68 13.85 -8.64
C ALA A 22 0.30 13.39 -9.09
N TYR A 23 0.29 12.68 -10.21
CA TYR A 23 -0.86 11.97 -10.69
C TYR A 23 -1.13 10.96 -9.59
N ALA A 24 -1.95 11.37 -8.63
CA ALA A 24 -2.64 10.46 -7.75
C ALA A 24 -3.54 9.67 -8.69
N ALA A 25 -2.95 8.67 -9.35
CA ALA A 25 -3.69 7.56 -9.89
C ALA A 25 -4.59 7.15 -8.74
N LYS A 26 -5.89 7.39 -8.89
CA LYS A 26 -6.90 6.69 -8.11
C LYS A 26 -6.68 5.23 -8.46
N ASP A 27 -5.79 4.59 -7.72
CA ASP A 27 -5.57 3.17 -7.80
C ASP A 27 -6.79 2.48 -7.18
N ASN A 28 -7.85 2.42 -7.97
CA ASN A 28 -9.04 1.65 -7.70
C ASN A 28 -8.78 0.13 -7.88
N SER A 29 -7.53 -0.31 -8.06
CA SER A 29 -7.19 -1.72 -8.29
C SER A 29 -6.80 -2.49 -7.03
N ILE A 30 -6.67 -1.83 -5.87
CA ILE A 30 -6.66 -2.56 -4.60
C ILE A 30 -8.11 -2.93 -4.28
N LYS A 31 -8.60 -4.01 -4.92
CA LYS A 31 -9.61 -4.86 -4.32
C LYS A 31 -9.00 -5.30 -2.99
N THR A 32 -9.25 -4.53 -1.94
CA THR A 32 -8.67 -4.79 -0.62
C THR A 32 -9.08 -6.21 -0.28
N ASP A 33 -8.11 -7.12 -0.15
CA ASP A 33 -8.29 -8.54 0.14
C ASP A 33 -8.79 -8.73 1.59
N ILE A 34 -9.87 -8.02 1.93
CA ILE A 34 -10.55 -8.08 3.22
C ILE A 34 -11.50 -9.28 3.13
N PRO A 35 -11.34 -10.29 4.01
CA PRO A 35 -12.27 -11.41 4.11
C PRO A 35 -13.72 -10.92 4.27
N LYS A 36 -14.69 -11.69 3.79
CA LYS A 36 -16.12 -11.30 3.82
C LYS A 36 -16.64 -11.11 5.25
N GLU A 37 -16.00 -11.75 6.20
CA GLU A 37 -16.30 -11.76 7.62
C GLU A 37 -15.66 -10.58 8.36
N GLU A 38 -14.90 -9.74 7.66
CA GLU A 38 -14.18 -8.60 8.19
C GLU A 38 -14.59 -7.29 7.47
N ARG A 39 -14.47 -6.16 8.15
CA ARG A 39 -14.63 -4.82 7.57
C ARG A 39 -13.40 -3.97 7.82
N LEU A 40 -13.11 -3.04 6.92
CA LEU A 40 -12.01 -2.10 7.09
C LEU A 40 -12.25 -1.23 8.33
N PHE A 41 -11.25 -1.16 9.21
CA PHE A 41 -11.23 -0.28 10.38
C PHE A 41 -10.34 0.94 10.15
N ARG A 42 -9.12 0.73 9.62
CA ARG A 42 -8.18 1.81 9.29
C ARG A 42 -7.28 1.38 8.15
N LYS A 43 -6.93 2.31 7.26
CA LYS A 43 -5.90 2.12 6.22
C LYS A 43 -4.74 3.06 6.49
N ASN A 44 -3.52 2.55 6.39
CA ASN A 44 -2.29 3.32 6.58
C ASN A 44 -1.67 3.69 5.21
N ALA A 45 -0.79 4.68 5.20
CA ALA A 45 -0.18 5.22 3.98
C ALA A 45 0.79 4.23 3.30
N ASP A 46 1.41 3.34 4.08
CA ASP A 46 2.31 2.27 3.62
C ASP A 46 1.59 1.10 2.94
N GLY A 47 0.25 1.15 2.83
CA GLY A 47 -0.57 0.09 2.26
C GLY A 47 -0.91 -1.03 3.24
N SER A 48 -0.48 -0.93 4.50
CA SER A 48 -1.00 -1.76 5.59
C SER A 48 -2.39 -1.29 6.00
N PHE A 49 -3.18 -2.17 6.63
CA PHE A 49 -4.50 -1.84 7.11
C PHE A 49 -4.92 -2.69 8.29
N ILE A 50 -5.98 -2.26 8.96
CA ILE A 50 -6.59 -2.94 10.09
C ILE A 50 -8.03 -3.23 9.73
N THR A 51 -8.48 -4.43 10.08
CA THR A 51 -9.88 -4.84 10.00
C THR A 51 -10.41 -5.21 11.37
N VAL A 52 -11.73 -5.31 11.43
CA VAL A 52 -12.48 -5.89 12.55
C VAL A 52 -13.57 -6.82 11.99
N PRO A 53 -14.08 -7.79 12.77
CA PRO A 53 -15.25 -8.57 12.37
C PRO A 53 -16.43 -7.67 11.96
N VAL A 54 -17.28 -8.14 11.04
CA VAL A 54 -18.46 -7.36 10.62
C VAL A 54 -19.39 -7.05 11.81
N ASN A 55 -19.49 -7.99 12.76
CA ASN A 55 -20.28 -7.90 13.99
C ASN A 55 -19.49 -7.26 15.16
N PHE A 56 -18.38 -6.57 14.89
CA PHE A 56 -17.58 -5.94 15.93
C PHE A 56 -18.34 -4.80 16.62
N VAL A 57 -18.70 -5.03 17.89
CA VAL A 57 -19.32 -4.01 18.74
C VAL A 57 -18.22 -3.17 19.37
N GLU A 58 -18.12 -1.90 19.00
CA GLU A 58 -17.25 -0.93 19.67
C GLU A 58 -17.79 -0.69 21.09
N ALA A 59 -17.12 -1.26 22.10
CA ALA A 59 -17.60 -1.20 23.47
C ALA A 59 -17.13 0.12 24.09
N LYS A 60 -18.09 1.03 24.30
CA LYS A 60 -17.99 2.38 24.90
C LYS A 60 -17.14 3.38 24.09
N ALA A 61 -17.73 4.55 23.84
CA ALA A 61 -17.15 5.69 23.12
C ALA A 61 -15.87 6.30 23.73
N THR A 62 -15.30 5.69 24.77
CA THR A 62 -14.17 6.23 25.54
C THR A 62 -12.80 5.84 24.99
N CYS A 63 -12.71 4.92 24.03
CA CYS A 63 -11.43 4.52 23.43
C CYS A 63 -11.50 4.57 21.91
N SER A 64 -10.65 5.40 21.30
CA SER A 64 -10.56 5.56 19.85
C SER A 64 -9.86 4.39 19.13
N HIS A 65 -9.31 3.43 19.89
CA HIS A 65 -8.59 2.26 19.40
C HIS A 65 -7.48 2.57 18.39
N GLN A 66 -6.84 3.74 18.52
CA GLN A 66 -5.78 4.16 17.60
C GLN A 66 -4.45 3.41 17.87
N ALA A 67 -4.15 3.12 19.13
CA ALA A 67 -2.99 2.34 19.54
C ALA A 67 -3.37 0.86 19.66
N LEU A 68 -2.87 0.06 18.72
CA LEU A 68 -3.05 -1.38 18.67
C LEU A 68 -1.68 -2.06 18.76
N GLU A 69 -1.60 -3.14 19.53
CA GLU A 69 -0.41 -3.99 19.59
C GLU A 69 -0.72 -5.38 18.99
N PRO A 70 0.18 -5.92 18.14
CA PRO A 70 0.05 -7.27 17.61
C PRO A 70 0.09 -8.34 18.72
N ILE A 71 -0.67 -9.41 18.53
CA ILE A 71 -0.69 -10.58 19.41
C ILE A 71 -0.04 -11.74 18.66
N GLY A 72 1.13 -12.16 19.15
CA GLY A 72 1.86 -13.31 18.60
C GLY A 72 2.55 -13.05 17.26
N PRO A 73 3.18 -14.09 16.68
CA PRO A 73 4.06 -13.95 15.51
C PRO A 73 3.30 -13.62 14.23
N GLY A 74 2.00 -13.93 14.14
CA GLY A 74 1.22 -13.75 12.92
C GLY A 74 1.43 -14.81 11.87
N GLU A 75 0.66 -14.67 10.80
CA GLU A 75 0.66 -15.55 9.64
C GLU A 75 1.13 -14.79 8.40
N ILE A 76 1.93 -15.43 7.55
CA ILE A 76 2.28 -14.88 6.24
C ILE A 76 1.29 -15.41 5.21
N ILE A 77 0.48 -14.51 4.64
CA ILE A 77 -0.42 -14.84 3.55
C ILE A 77 0.33 -14.60 2.24
N THR A 78 0.31 -15.60 1.36
CA THR A 78 0.88 -15.51 0.01
C THR A 78 -0.23 -15.33 -1.01
N TYR A 79 -0.05 -14.37 -1.92
CA TYR A 79 -0.99 -14.09 -2.99
C TYR A 79 -0.38 -14.47 -4.34
N PRO A 80 -0.57 -15.72 -4.79
CA PRO A 80 -0.19 -16.12 -6.14
C PRO A 80 -1.05 -15.34 -7.15
N GLY A 81 -0.44 -14.81 -8.22
CA GLY A 81 -1.15 -14.13 -9.31
C GLY A 81 -1.46 -12.65 -9.11
N ALA A 82 -1.46 -12.12 -7.89
CA ALA A 82 -1.69 -10.68 -7.66
C ALA A 82 -0.48 -9.79 -8.04
N ALA A 83 0.67 -10.41 -8.31
CA ALA A 83 1.90 -9.73 -8.68
C ALA A 83 2.68 -10.43 -9.80
N THR A 84 2.08 -11.32 -10.60
CA THR A 84 2.74 -11.89 -11.80
C THR A 84 2.84 -10.84 -12.90
N THR A 85 3.56 -9.76 -12.60
CA THR A 85 4.03 -8.77 -13.54
C THR A 85 5.35 -9.25 -14.13
N SER A 86 5.91 -8.53 -15.09
CA SER A 86 7.26 -8.80 -15.56
C SER A 86 8.33 -8.68 -14.47
N ALA A 87 8.05 -7.93 -13.39
CA ALA A 87 9.02 -7.66 -12.32
C ALA A 87 8.92 -8.64 -11.13
N TYR A 88 7.73 -9.15 -10.81
CA TYR A 88 7.50 -9.90 -9.57
C TYR A 88 6.78 -11.23 -9.79
N CYS A 89 7.07 -12.19 -8.93
CA CYS A 89 6.53 -13.55 -8.96
C CYS A 89 5.24 -13.68 -8.15
N TYR A 90 5.26 -13.15 -6.93
CA TYR A 90 4.15 -13.12 -6.00
C TYR A 90 4.36 -11.99 -5.00
N ARG A 91 3.34 -11.72 -4.19
CA ARG A 91 3.44 -10.85 -3.03
C ARG A 91 2.96 -11.57 -1.79
N THR A 92 3.51 -11.21 -0.64
CA THR A 92 3.06 -11.70 0.65
C THR A 92 2.68 -10.53 1.55
N ARG A 93 1.96 -10.82 2.62
CA ARG A 93 1.81 -9.88 3.73
C ARG A 93 1.59 -10.63 5.04
N ARG A 94 1.92 -9.98 6.15
CA ARG A 94 1.66 -10.52 7.48
C ARG A 94 0.23 -10.19 7.92
N LYS A 95 -0.53 -11.18 8.37
CA LYS A 95 -1.82 -11.04 9.06
C LYS A 95 -1.62 -11.36 10.54
N GLN A 96 -2.05 -10.48 11.43
CA GLN A 96 -1.88 -10.63 12.87
C GLN A 96 -3.12 -10.18 13.64
N PRO A 97 -3.60 -10.96 14.62
CA PRO A 97 -4.56 -10.44 15.58
C PRO A 97 -3.89 -9.34 16.42
N ALA A 98 -4.69 -8.40 16.92
CA ALA A 98 -4.21 -7.29 17.73
C ALA A 98 -5.20 -6.95 18.84
N ARG A 99 -4.69 -6.29 19.89
CA ARG A 99 -5.50 -5.68 20.94
C ARG A 99 -5.20 -4.20 21.07
N CYS A 100 -6.19 -3.46 21.55
CA CYS A 100 -5.98 -2.07 21.91
C CYS A 100 -5.13 -1.95 23.17
N VAL A 101 -4.06 -1.17 23.11
CA VAL A 101 -3.13 -0.96 24.22
C VAL A 101 -3.84 -0.30 25.41
N TYR A 102 -4.79 0.60 25.16
CA TYR A 102 -5.42 1.39 26.22
C TYR A 102 -6.55 0.66 26.96
N CYS A 103 -7.34 -0.16 26.26
CA CYS A 103 -8.51 -0.81 26.87
C CYS A 103 -8.49 -2.34 26.78
N GLY A 104 -7.43 -2.94 26.23
CA GLY A 104 -7.28 -4.39 26.10
C GLY A 104 -8.22 -5.06 25.10
N LYS A 105 -9.13 -4.31 24.46
CA LYS A 105 -10.13 -4.87 23.53
C LYS A 105 -9.44 -5.60 22.38
N THR A 106 -9.83 -6.84 22.14
CA THR A 106 -9.38 -7.71 21.05
C THR A 106 -10.37 -7.67 19.88
N GLY A 107 -10.07 -8.39 18.80
CA GLY A 107 -10.89 -8.45 17.59
C GLY A 107 -10.44 -7.51 16.49
N PHE A 108 -9.27 -6.90 16.63
CA PHE A 108 -8.60 -6.21 15.54
C PHE A 108 -7.68 -7.19 14.80
N THR A 109 -7.59 -7.05 13.49
CA THR A 109 -6.62 -7.79 12.68
C THR A 109 -5.78 -6.80 11.88
N ILE A 110 -4.47 -6.83 12.07
CA ILE A 110 -3.49 -6.05 11.33
C ILE A 110 -3.07 -6.84 10.09
N TYR A 111 -3.19 -6.23 8.93
CA TYR A 111 -2.61 -6.67 7.68
C TYR A 111 -1.46 -5.75 7.32
N GLY A 112 -0.24 -6.28 7.33
CA GLY A 112 0.97 -5.55 6.98
C GLY A 112 0.98 -5.05 5.53
N PRO A 113 1.96 -4.21 5.17
CA PRO A 113 2.16 -3.81 3.79
C PRO A 113 2.47 -5.05 2.93
N TYR A 114 2.32 -4.90 1.62
CA TYR A 114 2.73 -5.95 0.70
C TYR A 114 4.24 -6.01 0.57
N GLU A 115 4.80 -7.21 0.69
CA GLU A 115 6.17 -7.52 0.30
C GLU A 115 6.14 -8.23 -1.06
N THR A 116 6.90 -7.75 -2.03
CA THR A 116 6.98 -8.35 -3.36
C THR A 116 8.25 -9.20 -3.50
N TYR A 117 8.11 -10.33 -4.19
CA TYR A 117 9.20 -11.27 -4.38
C TYR A 117 9.48 -11.41 -5.88
N PRO A 118 10.74 -11.22 -6.33
CA PRO A 118 11.07 -11.27 -7.75
C PRO A 118 10.95 -12.69 -8.32
N HIS A 119 10.91 -12.75 -9.65
CA HIS A 119 11.05 -14.03 -10.36
C HIS A 119 12.42 -14.67 -10.12
N ILE A 120 12.42 -16.00 -10.07
CA ILE A 120 13.65 -16.80 -10.05
C ILE A 120 13.66 -17.64 -11.31
N TYR A 121 14.49 -17.28 -12.28
CA TYR A 121 14.54 -17.95 -13.59
C TYR A 121 15.50 -19.14 -13.59
N SER A 122 15.15 -20.20 -14.32
CA SER A 122 16.11 -21.20 -14.79
C SER A 122 16.80 -20.76 -16.09
N THR A 123 17.69 -21.61 -16.60
CA THR A 123 18.32 -21.49 -17.93
C THR A 123 17.32 -21.43 -19.10
N THR A 124 16.04 -21.73 -18.86
CA THR A 124 15.00 -21.79 -19.90
C THR A 124 14.19 -20.49 -20.08
N ASN A 125 14.58 -19.39 -19.43
CA ASN A 125 13.81 -18.12 -19.35
C ASN A 125 12.44 -18.23 -18.65
N TYR A 126 12.12 -19.39 -18.05
CA TYR A 126 10.93 -19.56 -17.22
C TYR A 126 11.26 -19.39 -15.74
N CYS A 127 10.38 -18.72 -15.00
CA CYS A 127 10.46 -18.63 -13.56
C CYS A 127 10.14 -19.99 -12.93
N ASN A 128 11.05 -20.52 -12.12
CA ASN A 128 10.93 -21.82 -11.45
C ASN A 128 9.82 -21.87 -10.39
N ARG A 129 9.29 -20.70 -9.98
CA ARG A 129 8.24 -20.60 -8.95
C ARG A 129 6.85 -20.44 -9.54
N CYS A 130 6.68 -19.60 -10.56
CA CYS A 130 5.35 -19.29 -11.10
C CYS A 130 5.21 -19.54 -12.61
N GLY A 131 6.23 -20.05 -13.28
CA GLY A 131 6.19 -20.34 -14.73
C GLY A 131 6.20 -19.11 -15.64
N TYR A 132 6.39 -17.90 -15.11
CA TYR A 132 6.49 -16.69 -15.92
C TYR A 132 7.65 -16.77 -16.91
N LYS A 133 7.37 -16.56 -18.20
CA LYS A 133 8.38 -16.52 -19.26
C LYS A 133 8.90 -15.10 -19.47
N LYS A 134 10.20 -14.90 -19.24
CA LYS A 134 10.88 -13.65 -19.60
C LYS A 134 10.84 -13.50 -21.12
N ARG A 135 10.30 -12.38 -21.61
CA ARG A 135 10.32 -12.02 -23.03
C ARG A 135 11.63 -11.32 -23.38
#